data_AF-V5IG70-F1
#
_entry.id   AF-V5IG70-F1
#
_cell.length_a   1.000
_cell.length_b   1.000
_cell.length_c   1.000
_cell.angle_alpha   90.00
_cell.angle_beta   90.00
_cell.angle_gamma   90.00
#
_symmetry.space_group_name_H-M   'P 1'
#
loop_
_entity.id
_entity.type
_entity.pdbx_description
1 polymer ?
#
loop_
_entity_poly.entity_id
_entity_poly.type
_entity_poly.pdbx_seq_one_letter_code
_entity_poly.pdbx_strand_id
1 'polypeptide(L)'
;PECKTNLKTQMGQKCSEHSYQPRLVKVKLSECKFKCGDEHNNGRTMGTTGQYFDLNDGTPCGESKVCIDGHCIERCDMPFVKGLRGPA
;
A
#
# COMPACT_ATOMS: atom_id res chain seq x y z
N PRO A 1 7.13 -0.63 17.40
CA PRO A 1 6.49 0.71 17.28
C PRO A 1 7.00 1.51 16.06
N GLU A 2 8.32 1.62 15.86
CA GLU A 2 8.91 2.36 14.73
C GLU A 2 8.58 1.80 13.35
N CYS A 3 8.55 0.47 13.18
CA CYS A 3 8.32 -0.16 11.87
C CYS A 3 7.00 0.31 11.20
N LYS A 4 5.90 0.35 11.96
CA LYS A 4 4.59 0.79 11.45
C LYS A 4 4.58 2.28 11.09
N THR A 5 5.31 3.09 11.85
CA THR A 5 5.46 4.52 11.58
C THR A 5 6.27 4.74 10.31
N ASN A 6 7.41 4.04 10.17
CA ASN A 6 8.24 4.11 8.98
C ASN A 6 7.49 3.68 7.71
N LEU A 7 6.67 2.61 7.80
CA LEU A 7 5.85 2.17 6.68
C LEU A 7 4.86 3.27 6.24
N LYS A 8 4.13 3.87 7.20
CA LYS A 8 3.22 4.99 6.88
C LYS A 8 3.96 6.20 6.31
N THR A 9 5.14 6.52 6.81
CA THR A 9 5.98 7.62 6.29
C THR A 9 6.39 7.37 4.85
N GLN A 10 6.86 6.16 4.52
CA GLN A 10 7.22 5.80 3.14
C GLN A 10 6.03 5.92 2.19
N MET A 11 4.86 5.46 2.62
CA MET A 11 3.62 5.59 1.83
C MET A 11 3.21 7.06 1.66
N GLY A 12 3.37 7.88 2.70
CA GLY A 12 3.13 9.33 2.62
C GLY A 12 4.10 10.04 1.69
N GLN A 13 5.38 9.66 1.71
CA GLN A 13 6.38 10.17 0.77
C GLN A 13 6.03 9.79 -0.67
N LYS A 14 5.63 8.53 -0.89
CA LYS A 14 5.15 8.05 -2.20
C LYS A 14 3.95 8.85 -2.70
N CYS A 15 2.98 9.15 -1.84
CA CYS A 15 1.86 10.02 -2.20
C CYS A 15 2.34 11.45 -2.53
N SER A 16 3.29 11.99 -1.76
CA SER A 16 3.82 13.36 -1.93
C SER A 16 4.54 13.56 -3.27
N GLU A 17 5.02 12.50 -3.90
CA GLU A 17 5.56 12.53 -5.28
C GLU A 17 4.48 12.81 -6.33
N HIS A 18 3.20 12.67 -5.99
CA HIS A 18 2.08 12.81 -6.93
C HIS A 18 1.44 14.20 -6.87
N SER A 19 1.48 14.94 -7.99
CA SER A 19 1.06 16.36 -8.02
C SER A 19 -0.42 16.59 -7.71
N TYR A 20 -1.29 15.63 -8.03
CA TYR A 20 -2.75 15.76 -7.89
C TYR A 20 -3.33 15.06 -6.65
N GLN A 21 -2.55 14.21 -5.99
CA GLN A 21 -3.03 13.35 -4.90
C GLN A 21 -1.94 13.20 -3.82
N PRO A 22 -1.45 14.30 -3.24
CA PRO A 22 -0.22 14.29 -2.43
C PRO A 22 -0.37 13.61 -1.07
N ARG A 23 -1.60 13.34 -0.60
CA ARG A 23 -1.82 12.89 0.78
C ARG A 23 -2.14 11.40 0.86
N LEU A 24 -1.56 10.75 1.86
CA LEU A 24 -1.97 9.41 2.26
C LEU A 24 -3.30 9.49 3.01
N VAL A 25 -4.38 8.99 2.41
CA VAL A 25 -5.73 9.07 2.99
C VAL A 25 -6.20 7.75 3.59
N LYS A 26 -5.73 6.61 3.07
CA LYS A 26 -6.13 5.29 3.58
C LYS A 26 -5.02 4.25 3.46
N VAL A 27 -4.92 3.40 4.48
CA VAL A 27 -4.01 2.25 4.49
C VAL A 27 -4.84 0.99 4.71
N LYS A 28 -4.69 0.02 3.82
CA LYS A 28 -5.37 -1.28 3.87
C LYS A 28 -4.33 -2.40 3.77
N LEU A 29 -3.63 -2.66 4.87
CA LEU A 29 -2.55 -3.65 4.92
C LEU A 29 -3.03 -5.06 4.53
N SER A 30 -4.21 -5.48 5.00
CA SER A 30 -4.79 -6.80 4.68
C SER A 30 -5.14 -6.97 3.20
N GLU A 31 -5.33 -5.88 2.47
CA GLU A 31 -5.56 -5.87 1.01
C GLU A 31 -4.28 -5.48 0.24
N CYS A 32 -3.14 -5.39 0.93
CA CYS A 32 -1.86 -4.96 0.39
C CYS A 32 -1.91 -3.66 -0.42
N LYS A 33 -2.73 -2.71 0.05
CA LYS A 33 -3.04 -1.48 -0.69
C LYS A 33 -3.04 -0.25 0.19
N PHE A 34 -2.84 0.90 -0.45
CA PHE A 34 -3.02 2.20 0.16
C PHE A 34 -3.58 3.20 -0.84
N LYS A 35 -4.21 4.26 -0.32
CA LYS A 35 -4.84 5.29 -1.15
C LYS A 35 -4.11 6.60 -0.94
N CYS A 36 -3.64 7.18 -2.05
CA CYS A 36 -3.25 8.58 -2.11
C CYS A 36 -4.42 9.39 -2.65
N GLY A 37 -4.67 10.58 -2.12
CA GLY A 37 -5.81 11.40 -2.54
C GLY A 37 -5.99 12.62 -1.66
N ASP A 38 -7.16 13.22 -1.76
CA ASP A 38 -7.58 14.31 -0.89
C ASP A 38 -9.00 14.08 -0.40
N GLU A 39 -9.25 14.52 0.82
CA GLU A 39 -10.59 14.60 1.40
C GLU A 39 -10.92 16.08 1.59
N HIS A 40 -12.03 16.53 1.02
CA HIS A 40 -12.47 17.91 1.16
C HIS A 40 -13.91 17.96 1.65
N ASN A 41 -14.12 18.74 2.70
CA ASN A 41 -15.43 19.02 3.28
C ASN A 41 -15.49 20.51 3.63
N ASN A 42 -16.38 21.24 2.95
CA ASN A 42 -16.62 22.68 3.18
C ASN A 42 -17.98 22.95 3.85
N GLY A 43 -18.61 21.93 4.43
CA GLY A 43 -19.93 22.02 5.07
C GLY A 43 -21.13 22.00 4.12
N ARG A 44 -20.91 22.10 2.80
CA ARG A 44 -21.95 21.96 1.76
C ARG A 44 -21.72 20.78 0.82
N THR A 45 -20.47 20.54 0.47
CA THR A 45 -20.03 19.46 -0.41
C THR A 45 -18.92 18.68 0.26
N MET A 46 -19.08 17.35 0.26
CA MET A 46 -18.05 16.42 0.68
C MET A 46 -17.58 15.63 -0.54
N GLY A 47 -16.28 15.54 -0.73
CA GLY A 47 -15.69 14.72 -1.78
C GLY A 47 -14.44 14.02 -1.27
N THR A 48 -14.26 12.79 -1.75
CA THR A 48 -13.03 12.04 -1.58
C THR A 48 -12.50 11.70 -2.95
N THR A 49 -11.31 12.17 -3.26
CA THR A 49 -10.58 11.81 -4.47
C THR A 49 -9.48 10.82 -4.11
N GLY A 50 -8.92 10.14 -5.09
CA GLY A 50 -7.70 9.37 -4.88
C GLY A 50 -7.64 8.06 -5.66
N GLN A 51 -6.44 7.51 -5.70
CA GLN A 51 -6.10 6.26 -6.35
C GLN A 51 -5.51 5.28 -5.35
N TYR A 52 -5.78 4.01 -5.57
CA TYR A 52 -5.16 2.94 -4.81
C TYR A 52 -3.85 2.52 -5.47
N PHE A 53 -2.86 2.25 -4.63
CA PHE A 53 -1.55 1.74 -4.98
C PHE A 53 -1.30 0.46 -4.21
N ASP A 54 -0.64 -0.50 -4.86
CA ASP A 54 -0.25 -1.75 -4.23
C ASP A 54 1.02 -1.55 -3.39
N LEU A 55 1.09 -2.28 -2.28
CA LEU A 55 2.30 -2.42 -1.48
C LEU A 55 3.27 -3.36 -2.19
N ASN A 56 4.56 -3.08 -2.06
CA ASN A 56 5.60 -3.92 -2.62
C ASN A 56 5.55 -5.34 -2.03
N ASP A 57 5.91 -6.31 -2.85
CA ASP A 57 6.11 -7.68 -2.42
C ASP A 57 7.07 -7.76 -1.22
N GLY A 58 6.74 -8.63 -0.26
CA GLY A 58 7.46 -8.77 1.01
C GLY A 58 7.02 -7.79 2.11
N THR A 59 6.17 -6.81 1.82
CA THR A 59 5.65 -5.89 2.86
C THR A 59 4.84 -6.66 3.90
N PRO A 60 5.15 -6.56 5.20
CA PRO A 60 4.34 -7.21 6.24
C PRO A 60 2.91 -6.67 6.27
N CYS A 61 1.93 -7.57 6.20
CA CYS A 61 0.50 -7.21 6.19
C CYS A 61 -0.29 -7.80 7.37
N GLY A 62 0.36 -8.61 8.21
CA GLY A 62 -0.21 -9.22 9.41
C GLY A 62 0.84 -10.02 10.18
N GLU A 63 0.43 -10.67 11.28
CA GLU A 63 1.31 -11.60 11.99
C GLU A 63 1.64 -12.79 11.09
N SER A 64 2.94 -13.05 10.88
CA SER A 64 3.44 -14.07 9.96
C SER A 64 2.93 -13.96 8.50
N LYS A 65 2.44 -12.79 8.08
CA LYS A 65 1.88 -12.54 6.75
C LYS A 65 2.59 -11.44 5.99
N VAL A 66 2.63 -11.59 4.68
CA VAL A 66 3.33 -10.68 3.75
C VAL A 66 2.52 -10.45 2.47
N CYS A 67 2.71 -9.29 1.86
CA CYS A 67 2.16 -8.96 0.56
C CYS A 67 2.93 -9.66 -0.55
N ILE A 68 2.24 -10.35 -1.46
CA ILE A 68 2.76 -10.91 -2.71
C ILE A 68 1.69 -10.77 -3.79
N ASP A 69 2.02 -10.20 -4.95
CA ASP A 69 1.08 -9.91 -6.05
C ASP A 69 -0.21 -9.21 -5.55
N GLY A 70 -0.07 -8.24 -4.63
CA GLY A 70 -1.21 -7.51 -4.07
C GLY A 70 -2.13 -8.34 -3.14
N HIS A 71 -1.72 -9.54 -2.73
CA HIS A 71 -2.44 -10.37 -1.77
C HIS A 71 -1.65 -10.53 -0.47
N CYS A 72 -2.34 -10.46 0.67
CA CYS A 72 -1.76 -10.73 1.98
C CYS A 72 -1.82 -12.23 2.27
N ILE A 73 -0.70 -12.92 2.16
CA ILE A 73 -0.59 -14.38 2.31
C ILE A 73 0.24 -14.76 3.53
N GLU A 74 0.11 -16.00 4.02
CA GLU A 74 1.01 -16.53 5.04
C GLU A 74 2.44 -16.56 4.49
N ARG A 75 3.42 -16.26 5.33
CA ARG A 75 4.83 -16.25 4.93
C ARG A 75 5.30 -17.63 4.43
N CYS A 76 4.70 -18.70 4.92
CA CYS A 76 4.96 -20.08 4.47
C CYS A 76 4.45 -20.35 3.05
N ASP A 77 3.47 -19.58 2.58
CA ASP A 77 2.90 -19.69 1.23
C ASP A 77 3.62 -18.78 0.24
N MET A 78 4.65 -18.04 0.69
CA MET A 78 5.43 -17.17 -0.17
C MET A 78 6.08 -18.02 -1.27
N PRO A 79 5.89 -17.67 -2.55
CA PRO A 79 6.57 -18.36 -3.63
C PRO A 79 8.08 -18.13 -3.47
N PHE A 80 8.81 -19.19 -3.14
CA PHE A 80 10.28 -19.14 -3.03
C PHE A 80 10.97 -18.82 -4.38
N VAL A 81 10.23 -18.98 -5.48
CA VAL A 81 10.65 -18.74 -6.86
C VAL A 81 9.60 -17.90 -7.60
N LYS A 82 9.66 -16.59 -7.42
CA LYS A 82 9.17 -15.64 -8.45
C LYS A 82 10.37 -14.88 -8.98
N GLY A 83 11.09 -15.53 -9.90
CA GLY A 83 12.34 -14.98 -10.44
C GLY A 83 13.01 -15.75 -11.58
N LEU A 84 12.56 -16.95 -11.96
CA LEU A 84 13.00 -17.60 -13.20
C LEU A 84 11.79 -18.07 -14.01
N ARG A 85 11.05 -17.13 -14.60
CA ARG A 85 10.65 -17.34 -15.99
C ARG A 85 11.96 -17.31 -16.78
N GLY A 86 12.61 -18.46 -16.89
CA GLY A 86 13.64 -18.64 -17.91
C GLY A 86 13.02 -18.36 -19.29
N PRO A 87 13.81 -17.92 -20.28
CA PRO A 87 13.30 -17.82 -21.64
C PRO A 87 12.80 -19.21 -22.06
N ALA A 88 11.58 -19.23 -22.61
CA ALA A 88 11.06 -20.39 -23.35
C ALA A 88 11.91 -20.61 -24.62
#